data_AF-A0A1D9GZT9-F1
#
_entry.id   AF-A0A1D9GZT9-F1
#
_cell.length_a   1.000
_cell.length_b   1.000
_cell.length_c   1.000
_cell.angle_alpha   90.00
_cell.angle_beta   90.00
_cell.angle_gamma   90.00
#
_symmetry.space_group_name_H-M   'P 1'
#
loop_
_entity.id
_entity.type
_entity.pdbx_description
1 polymer ?
#
loop_
_entity_poly.entity_id
_entity_poly.type
_entity_poly.pdbx_seq_one_letter_code
_entity_poly.pdbx_strand_id
1 'polypeptide(L)'
;MSAKNRPFMETVIRYGSYQLILGATALVLFGGLAAGWPYFPTVPLTVAAALASVALLERRLPFHAAWARDHRDSVCDAIHTVVNLVVLLAVHGVIAALAPLWSAGTGWPDQWPLWAQALAVGVVLDLSLYSVHWLSHRVAWLWRFHAIHHSSERLYWLNGERRHPLHAGMMAAPGLIAVVLMGAPALAVGAWLGLLAVHLAFQHSNLDYRVGPLRFVIGAAEVHRWHHKREYEDAQVNYGEFWMFWDHLFGTFRLPKHQLGANEVGLKETDFPMDYGPQLIYPFRSQPAAADASAGDYVFARAAFLREIGLAASREAAGDLRAAWRAHELAHIVSQPYLGLHLRSHAAMLGLAWRTRDYSEVLAQVVRLALAPVGHALGRTPPQNVGTGRFGVMEHGTWPSELDPITFQRR
;
A
#
# COMPACT_ATOMS: atom_id res chain seq x y z
N MET A 1 2.21 -24.12 36.08
CA MET A 1 3.59 -23.76 35.67
C MET A 1 4.20 -22.85 36.74
N SER A 2 5.41 -23.15 37.22
CA SER A 2 6.10 -22.34 38.23
C SER A 2 6.39 -20.91 37.72
N ALA A 3 6.23 -19.91 38.58
CA ALA A 3 6.45 -18.49 38.28
C ALA A 3 7.85 -18.18 37.70
N LYS A 4 8.87 -19.02 38.00
CA LYS A 4 10.24 -18.87 37.47
C LYS A 4 10.39 -19.18 35.98
N ASN A 5 9.49 -19.98 35.38
CA ASN A 5 9.61 -20.40 33.97
C ASN A 5 8.90 -19.44 33.01
N ARG A 6 8.11 -18.50 33.55
CA ARG A 6 7.32 -17.54 32.76
C ARG A 6 8.21 -16.60 31.93
N PRO A 7 9.29 -16.00 32.46
CA PRO A 7 10.17 -15.13 31.68
C PRO A 7 10.91 -15.86 30.55
N PHE A 8 11.32 -17.11 30.79
CA PHE A 8 11.97 -17.93 29.76
C PHE A 8 11.02 -18.27 28.62
N MET A 9 9.81 -18.74 28.93
CA MET A 9 8.80 -19.07 27.92
C MET A 9 8.39 -17.84 27.09
N GLU A 10 8.18 -16.69 27.73
CA GLU A 10 7.86 -15.44 27.02
C GLU A 10 9.01 -15.01 26.10
N THR A 11 10.26 -15.22 26.50
CA THR A 11 11.44 -14.98 25.65
C THR A 11 11.46 -15.90 24.44
N VAL A 12 11.21 -17.20 24.63
CA VAL A 12 11.15 -18.18 23.53
C VAL A 12 10.03 -17.84 22.55
N ILE A 13 8.83 -17.48 23.04
CA ILE A 13 7.72 -17.06 22.19
C ILE A 13 8.10 -15.78 21.42
N ARG A 14 8.64 -14.78 22.12
CA ARG A 14 8.97 -13.48 21.53
C ARG A 14 10.00 -13.59 20.40
N TYR A 15 11.07 -14.35 20.60
CA TYR A 15 12.20 -14.37 19.67
C TYR A 15 12.32 -15.64 18.81
N GLY A 16 11.51 -16.67 19.09
CA GLY A 16 11.54 -17.94 18.36
C GLY A 16 10.29 -18.24 17.55
N SER A 17 9.11 -17.68 17.90
CA SER A 17 7.85 -18.06 17.26
C SER A 17 7.86 -17.90 15.74
N TYR A 18 8.25 -16.72 15.24
CA TYR A 18 8.29 -16.42 13.81
C TYR A 18 9.27 -17.33 13.07
N GLN A 19 10.50 -17.45 13.57
CA GLN A 19 11.58 -18.21 12.94
C GLN A 19 11.26 -19.71 12.91
N LEU A 20 10.75 -20.25 14.02
CA LEU A 20 10.43 -21.68 14.13
C LEU A 20 9.20 -22.03 13.29
N ILE A 21 8.12 -21.24 13.36
CA ILE A 21 6.88 -21.54 12.64
C ILE A 21 7.09 -21.32 11.15
N LEU A 22 7.57 -20.13 10.74
CA LEU A 22 7.76 -19.83 9.32
C LEU A 22 8.88 -20.70 8.71
N GLY A 23 9.94 -20.98 9.47
CA GLY A 23 11.01 -21.88 9.05
C GLY A 23 10.54 -23.32 8.87
N ALA A 24 9.75 -23.86 9.82
CA ALA A 24 9.15 -25.19 9.68
C ALA A 24 8.17 -25.24 8.50
N THR A 25 7.34 -24.20 8.32
CA THR A 25 6.48 -24.07 7.15
C THR A 25 7.30 -24.09 5.86
N ALA A 26 8.35 -23.29 5.73
CA ALA A 26 9.21 -23.27 4.55
C ALA A 26 9.90 -24.63 4.29
N LEU A 27 10.37 -25.32 5.34
CA LEU A 27 10.97 -26.65 5.22
C LEU A 27 9.97 -27.68 4.67
N VAL A 28 8.72 -27.66 5.13
CA VAL A 28 7.69 -28.58 4.63
C VAL A 28 7.25 -28.18 3.21
N LEU A 29 6.95 -26.90 2.98
CA LEU A 29 6.43 -26.42 1.69
C LEU A 29 7.48 -26.47 0.58
N PHE A 30 8.75 -26.22 0.87
CA PHE A 30 9.80 -26.25 -0.15
C PHE A 30 10.57 -27.57 -0.16
N GLY A 31 10.96 -28.07 1.00
CA GLY A 31 11.71 -29.32 1.12
C GLY A 31 10.82 -30.56 0.94
N GLY A 32 9.69 -30.61 1.66
CA GLY A 32 8.75 -31.73 1.57
C GLY A 32 8.15 -31.89 0.17
N LEU A 33 7.69 -30.79 -0.44
CA LEU A 33 7.18 -30.84 -1.81
C LEU A 33 8.27 -31.18 -2.84
N ALA A 34 9.50 -30.67 -2.68
CA ALA A 34 10.63 -31.07 -3.54
C ALA A 34 11.00 -32.55 -3.38
N ALA A 35 10.78 -33.13 -2.20
CA ALA A 35 10.94 -34.56 -1.93
C ALA A 35 9.76 -35.42 -2.43
N GLY A 36 8.77 -34.82 -3.10
CA GLY A 36 7.63 -35.53 -3.67
C GLY A 36 6.46 -35.76 -2.71
N TRP A 37 6.41 -35.05 -1.57
CA TRP A 37 5.21 -35.09 -0.72
C TRP A 37 4.01 -34.51 -1.49
N PRO A 38 2.83 -35.13 -1.40
CA PRO A 38 1.69 -34.69 -2.18
C PRO A 38 1.24 -33.30 -1.73
N TYR A 39 0.89 -32.41 -2.67
CA TYR A 39 0.42 -31.06 -2.35
C TYR A 39 -0.77 -31.09 -1.36
N PHE A 40 -1.75 -31.94 -1.65
CA PHE A 40 -2.85 -32.24 -0.75
C PHE A 40 -2.61 -33.60 -0.06
N PRO A 41 -2.72 -33.69 1.28
CA PRO A 41 -3.15 -32.65 2.21
C PRO A 41 -2.00 -31.83 2.83
N THR A 42 -0.74 -32.03 2.39
CA THR A 42 0.46 -31.46 3.03
C THR A 42 0.39 -29.94 3.22
N VAL A 43 0.15 -29.19 2.13
CA VAL A 43 0.14 -27.71 2.18
C VAL A 43 -0.97 -27.17 3.09
N PRO A 44 -2.26 -27.52 2.90
CA PRO A 44 -3.32 -26.98 3.74
C PRO A 44 -3.17 -27.37 5.22
N LEU A 45 -2.73 -28.59 5.54
CA LEU A 45 -2.49 -28.98 6.94
C LEU A 45 -1.33 -28.22 7.56
N THR A 46 -0.25 -27.98 6.81
CA THR A 46 0.90 -27.20 7.28
C THR A 46 0.52 -25.75 7.55
N VAL A 47 -0.20 -25.12 6.62
CA VAL A 47 -0.68 -23.74 6.77
C VAL A 47 -1.65 -23.65 7.94
N ALA A 48 -2.65 -24.55 8.03
CA ALA A 48 -3.62 -24.55 9.13
C ALA A 48 -2.94 -24.72 10.50
N ALA A 49 -1.96 -25.63 10.61
CA ALA A 49 -1.19 -25.82 11.83
C ALA A 49 -0.37 -24.58 12.22
N ALA A 50 0.23 -23.90 11.23
CA ALA A 50 0.97 -22.67 11.46
C ALA A 50 0.05 -21.53 11.89
N LEU A 51 -1.08 -21.31 11.21
CA LEU A 51 -2.08 -20.29 11.57
C LEU A 51 -2.65 -20.53 12.98
N ALA A 52 -3.00 -21.78 13.30
CA ALA A 52 -3.43 -22.16 14.64
C ALA A 52 -2.36 -21.88 15.69
N SER A 53 -1.09 -22.11 15.37
CA SER A 53 0.03 -21.79 16.26
C SER A 53 0.15 -20.29 16.52
N VAL A 54 0.04 -19.44 15.48
CA VAL A 54 0.03 -17.97 15.63
C VAL A 54 -1.14 -17.55 16.52
N ALA A 55 -2.35 -18.04 16.23
CA ALA A 55 -3.56 -17.74 17.01
C ALA A 55 -3.42 -18.12 18.49
N LEU A 56 -2.82 -19.29 18.79
CA LEU A 56 -2.61 -19.76 20.15
C LEU A 56 -1.54 -18.93 20.89
N LEU A 57 -0.43 -18.62 20.22
CA LEU A 57 0.66 -17.84 20.80
C LEU A 57 0.26 -16.39 21.06
N GLU A 58 -0.53 -15.80 20.16
CA GLU A 58 -1.07 -14.45 20.32
C GLU A 58 -1.85 -14.30 21.64
N ARG A 59 -2.64 -15.32 22.01
CA ARG A 59 -3.38 -15.34 23.29
C ARG A 59 -2.47 -15.44 24.51
N ARG A 60 -1.23 -15.93 24.36
CA ARG A 60 -0.27 -16.09 25.45
C ARG A 60 0.61 -14.86 25.66
N LEU A 61 1.01 -14.20 24.57
CA LEU A 61 1.88 -13.03 24.61
C LEU A 61 1.35 -11.93 23.69
N PRO A 62 0.22 -11.29 24.05
CA PRO A 62 -0.35 -10.21 23.24
C PRO A 62 0.52 -8.95 23.32
N PHE A 63 0.62 -8.23 22.20
CA PHE A 63 1.24 -6.91 22.08
C PHE A 63 0.37 -5.86 22.77
N HIS A 64 -0.95 -5.89 22.53
CA HIS A 64 -1.95 -5.14 23.30
C HIS A 64 -2.97 -6.08 23.92
N ALA A 65 -3.16 -5.97 25.24
CA ALA A 65 -4.19 -6.72 25.95
C ALA A 65 -5.62 -6.35 25.48
N ALA A 66 -5.83 -5.10 25.03
CA ALA A 66 -7.12 -4.62 24.55
C ALA A 66 -7.57 -5.27 23.22
N TRP A 67 -6.61 -5.66 22.37
CA TRP A 67 -6.86 -6.32 21.08
C TRP A 67 -7.19 -7.81 21.20
N ALA A 68 -7.02 -8.40 22.39
CA ALA A 68 -7.36 -9.79 22.66
C ALA A 68 -8.88 -10.04 22.83
N ARG A 69 -9.67 -8.96 22.93
CA ARG A 69 -11.14 -9.03 22.97
C ARG A 69 -11.69 -8.86 21.56
N ASP A 70 -12.81 -9.49 21.28
CA ASP A 70 -13.54 -9.31 20.03
C ASP A 70 -14.12 -7.90 19.95
N HIS A 71 -13.92 -7.21 18.82
CA HIS A 71 -14.39 -5.85 18.57
C HIS A 71 -15.56 -5.86 17.57
N ARG A 72 -16.37 -6.94 17.60
CA ARG A 72 -17.46 -7.21 16.65
C ARG A 72 -16.95 -7.38 15.20
N ASP A 73 -15.73 -7.89 15.06
CA ASP A 73 -15.05 -8.09 13.78
C ASP A 73 -14.77 -9.56 13.48
N SER A 74 -14.62 -10.42 14.49
CA SER A 74 -14.13 -11.80 14.31
C SER A 74 -14.96 -12.64 13.34
N VAL A 75 -16.30 -12.52 13.38
CA VAL A 75 -17.19 -13.26 12.45
C VAL A 75 -17.06 -12.72 11.03
N CYS A 76 -17.02 -11.40 10.87
CA CYS A 76 -16.86 -10.75 9.57
C CYS A 76 -15.53 -11.14 8.93
N ASP A 77 -14.44 -11.06 9.71
CA ASP A 77 -13.09 -11.39 9.26
C ASP A 77 -12.95 -12.88 8.91
N ALA A 78 -13.64 -13.78 9.63
CA ALA A 78 -13.69 -15.20 9.29
C ALA A 78 -14.41 -15.45 7.95
N ILE A 79 -15.52 -14.74 7.68
CA ILE A 79 -16.22 -14.82 6.39
C ILE A 79 -15.30 -14.31 5.27
N HIS A 80 -14.67 -13.15 5.45
CA HIS A 80 -13.68 -12.61 4.49
C HIS A 80 -12.57 -13.62 4.21
N THR A 81 -11.99 -14.21 5.25
CA THR A 81 -10.91 -15.22 5.11
C THR A 81 -11.34 -16.39 4.24
N VAL A 82 -12.52 -16.96 4.49
CA VAL A 82 -13.03 -18.10 3.71
C VAL A 82 -13.32 -17.69 2.27
N VAL A 83 -13.99 -16.54 2.06
CA VAL A 83 -14.34 -16.08 0.71
C VAL A 83 -13.09 -15.73 -0.09
N ASN A 84 -12.14 -15.00 0.49
CA ASN A 84 -10.91 -14.59 -0.19
C ASN A 84 -10.00 -15.79 -0.48
N LEU A 85 -9.97 -16.80 0.40
CA LEU A 85 -9.30 -18.07 0.10
C LEU A 85 -9.94 -18.78 -1.11
N VAL A 86 -11.28 -18.87 -1.16
CA VAL A 86 -11.99 -19.48 -2.29
C VAL A 86 -11.71 -18.70 -3.59
N VAL A 87 -11.75 -17.37 -3.54
CA VAL A 87 -11.46 -16.52 -4.70
C VAL A 87 -10.02 -16.69 -5.17
N LEU A 88 -9.05 -16.71 -4.25
CA LEU A 88 -7.65 -16.92 -4.57
C LEU A 88 -7.43 -18.29 -5.24
N LEU A 89 -8.00 -19.36 -4.67
CA LEU A 89 -7.93 -20.71 -5.24
C LEU A 89 -8.62 -20.79 -6.61
N ALA A 90 -9.76 -20.12 -6.78
CA ALA A 90 -10.46 -20.06 -8.06
C ALA A 90 -9.65 -19.29 -9.12
N VAL A 91 -9.11 -18.12 -8.79
CA VAL A 91 -8.25 -17.33 -9.68
C VAL A 91 -7.00 -18.13 -10.07
N HIS A 92 -6.32 -18.74 -9.10
CA HIS A 92 -5.17 -19.60 -9.37
C HIS A 92 -5.55 -20.80 -10.26
N GLY A 93 -6.67 -21.47 -9.99
CA GLY A 93 -7.16 -22.59 -10.78
C GLY A 93 -7.51 -22.22 -12.22
N VAL A 94 -8.18 -21.08 -12.42
CA VAL A 94 -8.49 -20.55 -13.76
C VAL A 94 -7.21 -20.19 -14.51
N ILE A 95 -6.28 -19.47 -13.87
CA ILE A 95 -5.01 -19.10 -14.48
C ILE A 95 -4.21 -20.36 -14.85
N ALA A 96 -4.13 -21.35 -13.97
CA ALA A 96 -3.44 -22.62 -14.24
C ALA A 96 -4.10 -23.42 -15.38
N ALA A 97 -5.43 -23.45 -15.45
CA ALA A 97 -6.16 -24.14 -16.52
C ALA A 97 -5.99 -23.46 -17.89
N LEU A 98 -5.79 -22.13 -17.91
CA LEU A 98 -5.55 -21.36 -19.13
C LEU A 98 -4.07 -21.33 -19.53
N ALA A 99 -3.14 -21.67 -18.63
CA ALA A 99 -1.70 -21.64 -18.89
C ALA A 99 -1.28 -22.41 -20.17
N PRO A 100 -1.82 -23.60 -20.49
CA PRO A 100 -1.45 -24.33 -21.72
C PRO A 100 -1.82 -23.60 -23.03
N LEU A 101 -2.80 -22.69 -23.00
CA LEU A 101 -3.20 -21.89 -24.17
C LEU A 101 -2.16 -20.81 -24.50
N TRP A 102 -1.31 -20.50 -23.53
CA TRP A 102 -0.27 -19.48 -23.62
C TRP A 102 1.08 -20.21 -23.66
N SER A 103 1.41 -20.79 -24.82
CA SER A 103 2.63 -21.59 -25.06
C SER A 103 3.94 -20.78 -25.04
N ALA A 104 4.01 -19.70 -24.29
CA ALA A 104 5.19 -18.87 -24.14
C ALA A 104 5.72 -19.01 -22.70
N GLY A 105 6.89 -19.63 -22.54
CA GLY A 105 7.50 -19.79 -21.22
C GLY A 105 8.91 -20.37 -21.31
N THR A 106 9.80 -19.77 -22.12
CA THR A 106 11.23 -20.11 -22.10
C THR A 106 12.03 -19.25 -21.12
N GLY A 107 11.38 -18.34 -20.39
CA GLY A 107 12.04 -17.37 -19.51
C GLY A 107 12.08 -17.76 -18.03
N TRP A 108 11.21 -18.68 -17.58
CA TRP A 108 11.23 -19.14 -16.19
C TRP A 108 12.38 -20.13 -15.96
N PRO A 109 13.15 -20.00 -14.86
CA PRO A 109 14.22 -20.93 -14.56
C PRO A 109 13.67 -22.23 -13.94
N ASP A 110 13.08 -23.07 -14.79
CA ASP A 110 12.47 -24.35 -14.44
C ASP A 110 13.45 -25.38 -13.85
N GLN A 111 14.74 -25.25 -14.17
CA GLN A 111 15.83 -26.06 -13.65
C GLN A 111 16.28 -25.69 -12.22
N TRP A 112 15.80 -24.57 -11.67
CA TRP A 112 16.13 -24.18 -10.30
C TRP A 112 15.46 -25.10 -9.27
N PRO A 113 16.05 -25.29 -8.07
CA PRO A 113 15.37 -26.02 -7.01
C PRO A 113 14.07 -25.31 -6.61
N LEU A 114 13.07 -26.08 -6.14
CA LEU A 114 11.73 -25.57 -5.84
C LEU A 114 11.73 -24.33 -4.93
N TRP A 115 12.58 -24.30 -3.90
CA TRP A 115 12.69 -23.15 -3.00
C TRP A 115 13.09 -21.87 -3.74
N ALA A 116 14.01 -21.95 -4.71
CA ALA A 116 14.47 -20.79 -5.47
C ALA A 116 13.39 -20.32 -6.46
N GLN A 117 12.67 -21.26 -7.08
CA GLN A 117 11.51 -20.93 -7.91
C GLN A 117 10.41 -20.26 -7.09
N ALA A 118 10.09 -20.79 -5.90
CA ALA A 118 9.08 -20.20 -5.02
C ALA A 118 9.46 -18.80 -4.53
N LEU A 119 10.75 -18.56 -4.22
CA LEU A 119 11.23 -17.21 -3.90
C LEU A 119 11.14 -16.26 -5.09
N ALA A 120 11.45 -16.72 -6.31
CA ALA A 120 11.29 -15.92 -7.53
C ALA A 120 9.82 -15.57 -7.79
N VAL A 121 8.89 -16.52 -7.58
CA VAL A 121 7.44 -16.24 -7.59
C VAL A 121 7.13 -15.17 -6.56
N GLY A 122 7.70 -15.31 -5.37
CA GLY A 122 7.47 -14.38 -4.28
C GLY A 122 7.88 -12.96 -4.57
N VAL A 123 9.05 -12.74 -5.18
CA VAL A 123 9.49 -11.40 -5.57
C VAL A 123 8.53 -10.75 -6.57
N VAL A 124 8.09 -11.48 -7.59
CA VAL A 124 7.17 -10.95 -8.62
C VAL A 124 5.78 -10.70 -8.06
N LEU A 125 5.26 -11.63 -7.25
CA LEU A 125 3.96 -11.47 -6.62
C LEU A 125 3.97 -10.33 -5.59
N ASP A 126 5.02 -10.21 -4.79
CA ASP A 126 5.15 -9.16 -3.78
C ASP A 126 5.26 -7.77 -4.42
N LEU A 127 5.87 -7.64 -5.62
CA LEU A 127 5.81 -6.39 -6.39
C LEU A 127 4.37 -6.00 -6.74
N SER A 128 3.56 -6.96 -7.18
CA SER A 128 2.14 -6.75 -7.50
C SER A 128 1.38 -6.29 -6.26
N LEU A 129 1.56 -7.01 -5.15
CA LEU A 129 0.94 -6.68 -3.87
C LEU A 129 1.34 -5.28 -3.43
N TYR A 130 2.63 -4.98 -3.34
CA TYR A 130 3.15 -3.66 -2.99
C TYR A 130 2.57 -2.54 -3.87
N SER A 131 2.56 -2.74 -5.19
CA SER A 131 2.14 -1.71 -6.15
C SER A 131 0.66 -1.39 -6.02
N VAL A 132 -0.20 -2.42 -5.92
CA VAL A 132 -1.64 -2.23 -5.79
C VAL A 132 -1.98 -1.71 -4.38
N HIS A 133 -1.22 -2.11 -3.36
CA HIS A 133 -1.35 -1.60 -2.00
C HIS A 133 -1.05 -0.11 -1.95
N TRP A 134 0.11 0.30 -2.47
CA TRP A 134 0.50 1.70 -2.58
C TRP A 134 -0.51 2.51 -3.40
N LEU A 135 -0.96 2.01 -4.56
CA LEU A 135 -2.01 2.66 -5.36
C LEU A 135 -3.33 2.79 -4.59
N SER A 136 -3.66 1.82 -3.74
CA SER A 136 -4.87 1.85 -2.90
C SER A 136 -4.86 2.99 -1.89
N HIS A 137 -3.68 3.46 -1.49
CA HIS A 137 -3.49 4.63 -0.64
C HIS A 137 -3.33 5.94 -1.41
N ARG A 138 -3.38 5.92 -2.75
CA ARG A 138 -3.21 7.12 -3.59
C ARG A 138 -4.42 7.41 -4.46
N VAL A 139 -5.19 6.39 -4.79
CA VAL A 139 -6.37 6.50 -5.65
C VAL A 139 -7.62 6.34 -4.80
N ALA A 140 -8.41 7.40 -4.66
CA ALA A 140 -9.62 7.42 -3.83
C ALA A 140 -10.60 6.28 -4.15
N TRP A 141 -10.71 5.86 -5.42
CA TRP A 141 -11.53 4.72 -5.80
C TRP A 141 -11.02 3.40 -5.24
N LEU A 142 -9.71 3.12 -5.35
CA LEU A 142 -9.09 1.92 -4.77
C LEU A 142 -9.11 1.97 -3.23
N TRP A 143 -8.93 3.15 -2.64
CA TRP A 143 -9.04 3.35 -1.19
C TRP A 143 -10.38 2.87 -0.66
N ARG A 144 -11.49 3.07 -1.38
CA ARG A 144 -12.81 2.62 -0.91
C ARG A 144 -12.88 1.10 -0.70
N PHE A 145 -12.16 0.34 -1.51
CA PHE A 145 -12.04 -1.10 -1.31
C PHE A 145 -11.07 -1.44 -0.19
N HIS A 146 -9.96 -0.72 -0.13
CA HIS A 146 -8.90 -0.98 0.83
C HIS A 146 -9.22 -0.49 2.25
N ALA A 147 -10.09 0.50 2.42
CA ALA A 147 -10.56 1.00 3.71
C ALA A 147 -11.24 -0.11 4.53
N ILE A 148 -11.81 -1.13 3.89
CA ILE A 148 -12.33 -2.33 4.58
C ILE A 148 -11.21 -3.01 5.38
N HIS A 149 -10.00 -3.07 4.84
CA HIS A 149 -8.81 -3.59 5.52
C HIS A 149 -8.42 -2.73 6.72
N HIS A 150 -8.37 -1.41 6.54
CA HIS A 150 -8.05 -0.47 7.61
C HIS A 150 -9.16 -0.28 8.65
N SER A 151 -10.37 -0.77 8.41
CA SER A 151 -11.50 -0.56 9.32
C SER A 151 -11.45 -1.36 10.62
N SER A 152 -10.48 -2.27 10.79
CA SER A 152 -10.33 -3.00 12.05
C SER A 152 -9.69 -2.12 13.11
N GLU A 153 -10.34 -2.00 14.28
CA GLU A 153 -9.83 -1.22 15.43
C GLU A 153 -8.81 -1.98 16.28
N ARG A 154 -8.31 -3.11 15.76
CA ARG A 154 -7.26 -3.93 16.34
C ARG A 154 -6.51 -4.65 15.24
N LEU A 155 -5.33 -5.17 15.54
CA LEU A 155 -4.61 -6.09 14.65
C LEU A 155 -4.50 -7.44 15.32
N TYR A 156 -4.87 -8.50 14.60
CA TYR A 156 -4.75 -9.88 15.06
C TYR A 156 -4.61 -10.85 13.88
N TRP A 157 -4.22 -12.10 14.16
CA TRP A 157 -3.78 -13.07 13.14
C TRP A 157 -4.75 -13.33 11.96
N LEU A 158 -6.05 -13.02 12.11
CA LEU A 158 -7.07 -13.30 11.08
C LEU A 158 -7.39 -12.09 10.19
N ASN A 159 -7.25 -10.85 10.67
CA ASN A 159 -7.77 -9.69 9.94
C ASN A 159 -6.91 -9.22 8.77
N GLY A 160 -5.78 -9.88 8.49
CA GLY A 160 -5.03 -9.70 7.25
C GLY A 160 -5.89 -9.93 6.00
N GLU A 161 -6.86 -10.85 6.08
CA GLU A 161 -7.78 -11.15 4.98
C GLU A 161 -9.05 -10.32 4.98
N ARG A 162 -9.24 -9.37 5.90
CA ARG A 162 -10.39 -8.46 5.92
C ARG A 162 -10.30 -7.50 4.72
N ARG A 163 -10.79 -7.91 3.55
CA ARG A 163 -10.73 -7.11 2.32
C ARG A 163 -11.82 -7.54 1.35
N HIS A 164 -12.27 -6.61 0.52
CA HIS A 164 -13.25 -6.92 -0.53
C HIS A 164 -12.69 -7.98 -1.50
N PRO A 165 -13.47 -8.99 -1.92
CA PRO A 165 -13.00 -10.04 -2.83
C PRO A 165 -12.41 -9.52 -4.16
N LEU A 166 -13.03 -8.49 -4.74
CA LEU A 166 -12.47 -7.82 -5.92
C LEU A 166 -11.10 -7.18 -5.64
N HIS A 167 -10.88 -6.63 -4.45
CA HIS A 167 -9.59 -6.05 -4.08
C HIS A 167 -8.54 -7.11 -3.84
N ALA A 168 -8.90 -8.24 -3.20
CA ALA A 168 -8.03 -9.41 -3.11
C ALA A 168 -7.58 -9.87 -4.51
N GLY A 169 -8.53 -9.95 -5.46
CA GLY A 169 -8.23 -10.24 -6.86
C GLY A 169 -7.32 -9.21 -7.51
N MET A 170 -7.59 -7.91 -7.36
CA MET A 170 -6.76 -6.82 -7.91
C MET A 170 -5.33 -6.86 -7.38
N MET A 171 -5.14 -7.17 -6.09
CA MET A 171 -3.83 -7.26 -5.45
C MET A 171 -3.01 -8.44 -6.01
N ALA A 172 -3.62 -9.63 -6.13
CA ALA A 172 -2.92 -10.86 -6.50
C ALA A 172 -2.81 -11.09 -8.02
N ALA A 173 -3.83 -10.72 -8.79
CA ALA A 173 -3.94 -11.11 -10.20
C ALA A 173 -2.78 -10.63 -11.09
N PRO A 174 -2.28 -9.39 -11.02
CA PRO A 174 -1.19 -8.95 -11.91
C PRO A 174 0.08 -9.79 -11.73
N GLY A 175 0.48 -10.04 -10.48
CA GLY A 175 1.63 -10.89 -10.15
C GLY A 175 1.41 -12.36 -10.53
N LEU A 176 0.22 -12.91 -10.25
CA LEU A 176 -0.14 -14.28 -10.63
C LEU A 176 -0.14 -14.48 -12.15
N ILE A 177 -0.72 -13.54 -12.89
CA ILE A 177 -0.70 -13.55 -14.36
C ILE A 177 0.74 -13.51 -14.84
N ALA A 178 1.57 -12.59 -14.32
CA ALA A 178 2.96 -12.48 -14.73
C ALA A 178 3.75 -13.79 -14.54
N VAL A 179 3.69 -14.40 -13.35
CA VAL A 179 4.46 -15.64 -13.08
C VAL A 179 3.97 -16.81 -13.90
N VAL A 180 2.66 -16.95 -14.13
CA VAL A 180 2.14 -18.03 -14.97
C VAL A 180 2.48 -17.81 -16.43
N LEU A 181 2.39 -16.58 -16.95
CA LEU A 181 2.81 -16.25 -18.30
C LEU A 181 4.32 -16.40 -18.53
N MET A 182 5.13 -16.34 -17.47
CA MET A 182 6.56 -16.65 -17.58
C MET A 182 6.84 -18.15 -17.61
N GLY A 183 5.89 -19.00 -17.19
CA GLY A 183 6.03 -20.46 -17.12
C GLY A 183 6.31 -20.98 -15.70
N ALA A 184 6.04 -20.21 -14.65
CA ALA A 184 6.24 -20.69 -13.28
C ALA A 184 5.37 -21.93 -12.98
N PRO A 185 5.93 -23.02 -12.45
CA PRO A 185 5.17 -24.21 -12.16
C PRO A 185 4.17 -23.95 -11.03
N ALA A 186 2.95 -24.49 -11.18
CA ALA A 186 1.87 -24.33 -10.20
C ALA A 186 2.29 -24.75 -8.78
N LEU A 187 3.18 -25.74 -8.66
CA LEU A 187 3.74 -26.18 -7.38
C LEU A 187 4.55 -25.07 -6.68
N ALA A 188 5.39 -24.32 -7.41
CA ALA A 188 6.16 -23.21 -6.86
C ALA A 188 5.24 -22.06 -6.42
N VAL A 189 4.21 -21.78 -7.23
CA VAL A 189 3.19 -20.75 -6.91
C VAL A 189 2.43 -21.14 -5.65
N GLY A 190 1.90 -22.37 -5.57
CA GLY A 190 1.18 -22.85 -4.40
C GLY A 190 2.05 -22.90 -3.12
N ALA A 191 3.32 -23.32 -3.25
CA ALA A 191 4.26 -23.33 -2.13
C ALA A 191 4.52 -21.91 -1.59
N TRP A 192 4.73 -20.93 -2.48
CA TRP A 192 4.90 -19.54 -2.07
C TRP A 192 3.62 -18.97 -1.43
N LEU A 193 2.45 -19.17 -2.04
CA LEU A 193 1.17 -18.70 -1.50
C LEU A 193 0.90 -19.26 -0.09
N GLY A 194 1.24 -20.54 0.14
CA GLY A 194 1.14 -21.14 1.47
C GLY A 194 2.06 -20.49 2.51
N LEU A 195 3.31 -20.19 2.13
CA LEU A 195 4.25 -19.49 3.00
C LEU A 195 3.79 -18.04 3.28
N LEU A 196 3.32 -17.35 2.24
CA LEU A 196 2.79 -15.99 2.31
C LEU A 196 1.61 -15.92 3.28
N ALA A 197 0.66 -16.86 3.21
CA ALA A 197 -0.49 -16.89 4.12
C ALA A 197 -0.07 -16.94 5.60
N VAL A 198 0.95 -17.75 5.93
CA VAL A 198 1.51 -17.81 7.30
C VAL A 198 2.22 -16.51 7.66
N HIS A 199 2.95 -15.90 6.72
CA HIS A 199 3.60 -14.61 6.93
C HIS A 199 2.60 -13.49 7.23
N LEU A 200 1.53 -13.37 6.43
CA LEU A 200 0.50 -12.34 6.59
C LEU A 200 -0.22 -12.46 7.94
N ALA A 201 -0.43 -13.69 8.43
CA ALA A 201 -0.97 -13.93 9.77
C ALA A 201 -0.03 -13.42 10.86
N PHE A 202 1.28 -13.60 10.73
CA PHE A 202 2.25 -12.98 11.64
C PHE A 202 2.24 -11.45 11.52
N GLN A 203 2.25 -10.92 10.29
CA GLN A 203 2.28 -9.48 10.00
C GLN A 203 1.11 -8.72 10.63
N HIS A 204 -0.06 -9.34 10.72
CA HIS A 204 -1.24 -8.75 11.36
C HIS A 204 -1.42 -9.18 12.82
N SER A 205 -0.69 -10.20 13.30
CA SER A 205 -0.92 -10.75 14.64
C SER A 205 -0.78 -9.70 15.76
N ASN A 206 -1.58 -9.88 16.80
CA ASN A 206 -1.39 -9.22 18.09
C ASN A 206 -0.25 -9.89 18.87
N LEU A 207 0.56 -10.77 18.27
CA LEU A 207 1.64 -11.44 18.99
C LEU A 207 2.79 -10.44 19.20
N ASP A 208 3.29 -10.29 20.43
CA ASP A 208 4.48 -9.48 20.72
C ASP A 208 5.77 -10.27 20.40
N TYR A 209 5.88 -10.72 19.15
CA TYR A 209 7.10 -11.33 18.61
C TYR A 209 8.05 -10.26 18.09
N ARG A 210 9.33 -10.63 17.99
CA ARG A 210 10.43 -9.77 17.54
C ARG A 210 11.30 -10.54 16.58
N VAL A 211 11.54 -9.96 15.41
CA VAL A 211 12.39 -10.57 14.36
C VAL A 211 13.79 -9.96 14.32
N GLY A 212 14.09 -9.02 15.23
CA GLY A 212 15.38 -8.36 15.29
C GLY A 212 15.66 -7.55 14.01
N PRO A 213 16.89 -7.58 13.46
CA PRO A 213 17.24 -6.89 12.22
C PRO A 213 16.43 -7.32 10.99
N LEU A 214 15.79 -8.50 11.01
CA LEU A 214 14.98 -8.95 9.87
C LEU A 214 13.82 -8.00 9.57
N ARG A 215 13.35 -7.19 10.54
CA ARG A 215 12.30 -6.18 10.31
C ARG A 215 12.63 -5.14 9.24
N PHE A 216 13.91 -5.01 8.85
CA PHE A 216 14.32 -4.14 7.75
C PHE A 216 14.16 -4.81 6.38
N VAL A 217 13.93 -6.12 6.34
CA VAL A 217 13.87 -6.92 5.11
C VAL A 217 12.48 -7.55 4.92
N ILE A 218 11.81 -7.92 6.01
CA ILE A 218 10.49 -8.57 6.00
C ILE A 218 9.38 -7.70 6.61
N GLY A 219 8.17 -7.83 6.09
CA GLY A 219 6.93 -7.18 6.52
C GLY A 219 6.43 -7.67 7.89
N ALA A 220 7.24 -7.55 8.93
CA ALA A 220 6.85 -7.97 10.27
C ALA A 220 5.79 -7.04 10.88
N ALA A 221 5.01 -7.55 11.83
CA ALA A 221 3.99 -6.76 12.54
C ALA A 221 4.56 -5.54 13.27
N GLU A 222 5.83 -5.57 13.68
CA GLU A 222 6.53 -4.40 14.24
C GLU A 222 6.49 -3.18 13.32
N VAL A 223 6.47 -3.42 12.01
CA VAL A 223 6.51 -2.41 10.95
C VAL A 223 5.10 -2.17 10.41
N HIS A 224 4.36 -3.25 10.14
CA HIS A 224 3.02 -3.18 9.52
C HIS A 224 1.97 -2.50 10.39
N ARG A 225 2.08 -2.56 11.72
CA ARG A 225 1.14 -1.85 12.62
C ARG A 225 1.06 -0.34 12.34
N TRP A 226 2.16 0.27 11.90
CA TRP A 226 2.21 1.70 11.55
C TRP A 226 1.42 2.03 10.29
N HIS A 227 1.39 1.09 9.35
CA HIS A 227 0.58 1.23 8.16
C HIS A 227 -0.92 1.28 8.51
N HIS A 228 -1.35 0.54 9.54
CA HIS A 228 -2.73 0.54 10.04
C HIS A 228 -3.10 1.72 10.95
N LYS A 229 -2.25 2.74 11.06
CA LYS A 229 -2.51 3.88 11.94
C LYS A 229 -3.79 4.62 11.51
N ARG A 230 -4.57 5.03 12.51
CA ARG A 230 -5.88 5.70 12.34
C ARG A 230 -5.76 7.00 11.56
N GLU A 231 -4.68 7.74 11.80
CA GLU A 231 -4.33 8.92 11.03
C GLU A 231 -3.85 8.53 9.63
N TYR A 232 -4.71 8.75 8.63
CA TYR A 232 -4.44 8.44 7.23
C TYR A 232 -3.07 8.92 6.75
N GLU A 233 -2.65 10.13 7.16
CA GLU A 233 -1.37 10.72 6.78
C GLU A 233 -0.17 9.91 7.31
N ASP A 234 -0.31 9.31 8.49
CA ASP A 234 0.74 8.48 9.09
C ASP A 234 0.72 7.04 8.58
N ALA A 235 -0.42 6.56 8.09
CA ALA A 235 -0.61 5.25 7.46
C ALA A 235 0.08 5.12 6.07
N GLN A 236 0.66 6.19 5.53
CA GLN A 236 1.25 6.23 4.18
C GLN A 236 2.66 5.62 4.11
N VAL A 237 2.84 4.45 4.73
CA VAL A 237 4.13 3.80 4.93
C VAL A 237 4.00 2.28 4.90
N ASN A 238 5.12 1.58 4.71
CA ASN A 238 5.25 0.13 4.91
C ASN A 238 4.23 -0.70 4.12
N TYR A 239 4.17 -0.54 2.80
CA TYR A 239 3.22 -1.22 1.93
C TYR A 239 3.63 -2.66 1.58
N GLY A 240 4.87 -3.07 1.86
CA GLY A 240 5.36 -4.42 1.63
C GLY A 240 4.59 -5.46 2.43
N GLU A 241 4.08 -6.48 1.74
CA GLU A 241 3.37 -7.59 2.36
C GLU A 241 4.38 -8.61 2.91
N PHE A 242 5.28 -9.15 2.07
CA PHE A 242 6.35 -10.02 2.56
C PHE A 242 7.68 -9.29 2.70
N TRP A 243 8.08 -8.52 1.67
CA TRP A 243 9.39 -7.88 1.65
C TRP A 243 9.32 -6.36 1.81
N MET A 244 10.23 -5.80 2.61
CA MET A 244 10.37 -4.35 2.80
C MET A 244 11.28 -3.69 1.77
N PHE A 245 11.90 -4.45 0.86
CA PHE A 245 12.86 -3.86 -0.07
C PHE A 245 12.19 -2.85 -1.03
N TRP A 246 10.91 -3.07 -1.39
CA TRP A 246 10.13 -2.10 -2.15
C TRP A 246 9.95 -0.81 -1.37
N ASP A 247 9.64 -0.90 -0.07
CA ASP A 247 9.51 0.28 0.78
C ASP A 247 10.82 1.06 0.93
N HIS A 248 11.96 0.38 0.99
CA HIS A 248 13.26 1.06 0.96
C HIS A 248 13.54 1.70 -0.39
N LEU A 249 13.23 0.99 -1.49
CA LEU A 249 13.45 1.47 -2.85
C LEU A 249 12.64 2.74 -3.15
N PHE A 250 11.37 2.77 -2.74
CA PHE A 250 10.46 3.88 -2.99
C PHE A 250 10.37 4.88 -1.83
N GLY A 251 11.10 4.65 -0.74
CA GLY A 251 11.20 5.57 0.40
C GLY A 251 9.92 5.64 1.25
N THR A 252 9.17 4.54 1.33
CA THR A 252 7.95 4.41 2.15
C THR A 252 8.19 3.61 3.43
N PHE A 253 9.42 3.15 3.69
CA PHE A 253 9.76 2.46 4.93
C PHE A 253 9.77 3.43 6.14
N ARG A 254 9.05 3.09 7.20
CA ARG A 254 9.03 3.84 8.46
C ARG A 254 9.03 2.91 9.66
N LEU A 255 9.93 3.17 10.61
CA LEU A 255 10.00 2.48 11.90
C LEU A 255 10.19 3.48 13.05
N PRO A 256 9.12 4.02 13.63
CA PRO A 256 9.18 4.89 14.78
C PRO A 256 9.75 4.19 16.03
N LYS A 257 10.34 4.98 16.94
CA LYS A 257 10.99 4.48 18.17
C LYS A 257 10.00 4.14 19.29
N HIS A 258 8.80 4.71 19.27
CA HIS A 258 7.76 4.43 20.26
C HIS A 258 6.91 3.24 19.80
N GLN A 259 6.09 2.69 20.69
CA GLN A 259 5.12 1.67 20.35
C GLN A 259 3.78 2.32 20.05
N LEU A 260 3.06 1.77 19.07
CA LEU A 260 1.69 2.16 18.76
C LEU A 260 0.79 1.82 19.95
N GLY A 261 -0.11 2.72 20.33
CA GLY A 261 -1.13 2.53 21.35
C GLY A 261 -2.33 1.73 20.85
N ALA A 262 -3.12 1.19 21.78
CA ALA A 262 -4.22 0.29 21.45
C ALA A 262 -5.35 0.93 20.63
N ASN A 263 -5.54 2.25 20.73
CA ASN A 263 -6.62 2.99 20.04
C ASN A 263 -6.12 3.76 18.81
N GLU A 264 -4.87 3.55 18.40
CA GLU A 264 -4.26 4.28 17.27
C GLU A 264 -4.39 3.53 15.94
N VAL A 265 -5.14 2.42 15.87
CA VAL A 265 -5.46 1.71 14.61
C VAL A 265 -6.95 1.87 14.26
N GLY A 266 -7.28 1.58 13.00
CA GLY A 266 -8.65 1.67 12.49
C GLY A 266 -8.84 2.83 11.52
N LEU A 267 -10.09 3.22 11.31
CA LEU A 267 -10.45 4.42 10.55
C LEU A 267 -10.81 5.57 11.49
N LYS A 268 -10.72 6.81 11.01
CA LYS A 268 -11.23 7.99 11.76
C LYS A 268 -12.77 7.99 11.77
N GLU A 269 -13.38 7.47 10.71
CA GLU A 269 -14.81 7.31 10.55
C GLU A 269 -15.35 6.30 11.56
N THR A 270 -16.19 6.77 12.48
CA THR A 270 -16.76 5.94 13.55
C THR A 270 -17.97 5.11 13.12
N ASP A 271 -18.52 5.38 11.94
CA ASP A 271 -19.74 4.74 11.41
C ASP A 271 -19.45 3.71 10.29
N PHE A 272 -18.19 3.27 10.16
CA PHE A 272 -17.82 2.28 9.15
C PHE A 272 -18.54 0.94 9.37
N PRO A 273 -19.08 0.29 8.32
CA PRO A 273 -19.77 -0.99 8.45
C PRO A 273 -18.84 -2.09 8.95
N MET A 274 -19.22 -2.77 10.04
CA MET A 274 -18.46 -3.90 10.59
C MET A 274 -18.95 -5.28 10.13
N ASP A 275 -20.16 -5.36 9.57
CA ASP A 275 -20.73 -6.59 9.04
C ASP A 275 -20.31 -6.83 7.58
N TYR A 276 -20.15 -8.10 7.20
CA TYR A 276 -19.63 -8.51 5.90
C TYR A 276 -20.45 -7.96 4.71
N GLY A 277 -21.77 -8.14 4.73
CA GLY A 277 -22.66 -7.69 3.65
C GLY A 277 -22.57 -6.18 3.36
N PRO A 278 -22.75 -5.32 4.37
CA PRO A 278 -22.54 -3.87 4.22
C PRO A 278 -21.14 -3.49 3.72
N GLN A 279 -20.08 -4.20 4.12
CA GLN A 279 -18.73 -3.97 3.61
C GLN A 279 -18.58 -4.28 2.12
N LEU A 280 -19.30 -5.27 1.58
CA LEU A 280 -19.28 -5.55 0.13
C LEU A 280 -19.92 -4.43 -0.71
N ILE A 281 -20.90 -3.74 -0.14
CA ILE A 281 -21.60 -2.65 -0.84
C ILE A 281 -20.87 -1.33 -0.66
N TYR A 282 -20.11 -1.16 0.43
CA TYR A 282 -19.42 0.08 0.80
C TYR A 282 -18.63 0.72 -0.35
N PRO A 283 -17.79 -0.03 -1.13
CA PRO A 283 -17.01 0.58 -2.21
C PRO A 283 -17.84 1.16 -3.35
N PHE A 284 -19.13 0.85 -3.41
CA PHE A 284 -20.05 1.30 -4.46
C PHE A 284 -21.04 2.37 -3.99
N ARG A 285 -21.10 2.68 -2.69
CA ARG A 285 -22.00 3.72 -2.16
C ARG A 285 -21.47 5.11 -2.46
N SER A 286 -22.34 6.03 -2.88
CA SER A 286 -22.02 7.45 -2.91
C SER A 286 -21.75 7.92 -1.47
N GLN A 287 -20.52 8.32 -1.17
CA GLN A 287 -20.19 8.93 0.11
C GLN A 287 -20.83 10.32 0.17
N PRO A 288 -21.48 10.72 1.28
CA PRO A 288 -21.85 12.11 1.48
C PRO A 288 -20.59 12.99 1.40
N ALA A 289 -20.71 14.20 0.87
CA ALA A 289 -19.62 15.16 0.67
C ALA A 289 -18.89 15.61 1.97
N ALA A 290 -19.07 14.92 3.09
CA ALA A 290 -18.45 15.18 4.39
C ALA A 290 -17.14 14.40 4.62
N ALA A 291 -16.81 13.40 3.78
CA ALA A 291 -15.47 12.78 3.72
C ALA A 291 -14.45 13.65 2.95
N ASP A 292 -14.90 14.77 2.40
CA ASP A 292 -14.14 15.64 1.49
C ASP A 292 -13.43 16.78 2.23
N ALA A 293 -12.62 16.50 3.25
CA ALA A 293 -11.56 17.46 3.58
C ALA A 293 -10.62 17.61 2.35
N SER A 294 -10.28 16.50 1.70
CA SER A 294 -9.43 16.48 0.50
C SER A 294 -10.14 16.94 -0.78
N ALA A 295 -11.45 16.69 -0.96
CA ALA A 295 -12.18 17.27 -2.10
C ALA A 295 -12.67 18.70 -1.83
N GLY A 296 -12.88 19.10 -0.57
CA GLY A 296 -12.98 20.50 -0.18
C GLY A 296 -11.70 21.23 -0.55
N ASP A 297 -10.54 20.72 -0.10
CA ASP A 297 -9.23 21.26 -0.44
C ASP A 297 -8.97 21.25 -1.95
N TYR A 298 -9.38 20.19 -2.67
CA TYR A 298 -9.29 20.16 -4.13
C TYR A 298 -10.23 21.16 -4.80
N VAL A 299 -11.45 21.36 -4.30
CA VAL A 299 -12.41 22.34 -4.83
C VAL A 299 -11.87 23.75 -4.60
N PHE A 300 -11.32 24.04 -3.42
CA PHE A 300 -10.66 25.32 -3.12
C PHE A 300 -9.40 25.53 -3.97
N ALA A 301 -8.54 24.52 -4.07
CA ALA A 301 -7.33 24.57 -4.90
C ALA A 301 -7.66 24.70 -6.39
N ARG A 302 -8.70 24.02 -6.87
CA ARG A 302 -9.21 24.13 -8.25
C ARG A 302 -9.83 25.51 -8.50
N ALA A 303 -10.59 26.05 -7.55
CA ALA A 303 -11.14 27.39 -7.66
C ALA A 303 -10.04 28.45 -7.68
N ALA A 304 -9.05 28.35 -6.78
CA ALA A 304 -7.86 29.20 -6.77
C ALA A 304 -7.08 29.08 -8.09
N PHE A 305 -6.79 27.86 -8.53
CA PHE A 305 -6.13 27.59 -9.81
C PHE A 305 -6.87 28.24 -10.99
N LEU A 306 -8.19 28.07 -11.09
CA LEU A 306 -8.97 28.65 -12.18
C LEU A 306 -9.01 30.19 -12.13
N ARG A 307 -9.07 30.78 -10.93
CA ARG A 307 -8.96 32.24 -10.77
C ARG A 307 -7.61 32.74 -11.27
N GLU A 308 -6.51 32.13 -10.82
CA GLU A 308 -5.17 32.55 -11.19
C GLU A 308 -4.90 32.35 -12.70
N ILE A 309 -5.37 31.25 -13.30
CA ILE A 309 -5.30 31.06 -14.76
C ILE A 309 -6.13 32.11 -15.51
N GLY A 310 -7.31 32.47 -15.02
CA GLY A 310 -8.13 33.54 -15.59
C GLY A 310 -7.47 34.91 -15.49
N LEU A 311 -6.87 35.22 -14.34
CA LEU A 311 -6.08 36.43 -14.13
C LEU A 311 -4.89 36.47 -15.07
N ALA A 312 -4.15 35.36 -15.22
CA ALA A 312 -3.01 35.28 -16.13
C ALA A 312 -3.42 35.62 -17.57
N ALA A 313 -4.50 35.01 -18.07
CA ALA A 313 -5.03 35.29 -19.40
C ALA A 313 -5.47 36.75 -19.58
N SER A 314 -6.14 37.33 -18.56
CA SER A 314 -6.57 38.73 -18.59
C SER A 314 -5.37 39.70 -18.58
N ARG A 315 -4.33 39.42 -17.79
CA ARG A 315 -3.11 40.25 -17.73
C ARG A 315 -2.30 40.14 -19.01
N GLU A 316 -2.22 38.94 -19.60
CA GLU A 316 -1.60 38.73 -20.90
C GLU A 316 -2.32 39.54 -22.00
N ALA A 317 -3.66 39.48 -22.04
CA ALA A 317 -4.45 40.26 -22.99
C ALA A 317 -4.30 41.79 -22.82
N ALA A 318 -4.04 42.24 -21.59
CA ALA A 318 -3.74 43.64 -21.28
C ALA A 318 -2.27 44.04 -21.56
N GLY A 319 -1.42 43.11 -22.00
CA GLY A 319 0.00 43.34 -22.26
C GLY A 319 0.90 43.34 -21.02
N ASP A 320 0.37 43.06 -19.82
CA ASP A 320 1.14 42.97 -18.59
C ASP A 320 1.68 41.55 -18.37
N LEU A 321 2.75 41.23 -19.10
CA LEU A 321 3.38 39.91 -19.06
C LEU A 321 3.97 39.56 -17.69
N ARG A 322 4.38 40.57 -16.90
CA ARG A 322 4.93 40.33 -15.56
C ARG A 322 3.83 39.85 -14.62
N ALA A 323 2.67 40.52 -14.63
CA ALA A 323 1.52 40.08 -13.85
C ALA A 323 0.97 38.74 -14.35
N ALA A 324 1.00 38.48 -15.67
CA ALA A 324 0.59 37.20 -16.23
C ALA A 324 1.46 36.04 -15.72
N TRP A 325 2.79 36.22 -15.73
CA TRP A 325 3.72 35.25 -15.15
C TRP A 325 3.49 35.04 -13.67
N ARG A 326 3.29 36.11 -12.91
CA ARG A 326 3.02 36.00 -11.47
C ARG A 326 1.76 35.17 -11.18
N ALA A 327 0.69 35.40 -11.92
CA ALA A 327 -0.53 34.62 -11.78
C ALA A 327 -0.32 33.13 -12.14
N HIS A 328 0.50 32.82 -13.14
CA HIS A 328 0.87 31.43 -13.42
C HIS A 328 1.68 30.79 -12.27
N GLU A 329 2.62 31.49 -11.66
CA GLU A 329 3.38 31.00 -10.49
C GLU A 329 2.45 30.67 -9.32
N LEU A 330 1.46 31.53 -9.05
CA LEU A 330 0.45 31.30 -8.01
C LEU A 330 -0.42 30.08 -8.35
N ALA A 331 -0.87 29.97 -9.61
CA ALA A 331 -1.62 28.80 -10.09
C ALA A 331 -0.80 27.51 -9.93
N HIS A 332 0.49 27.55 -10.22
CA HIS A 332 1.39 26.41 -10.04
C HIS A 332 1.45 25.97 -8.57
N ILE A 333 1.74 26.90 -7.64
CA ILE A 333 1.87 26.61 -6.20
C ILE A 333 0.61 25.90 -5.66
N VAL A 334 -0.60 26.42 -5.95
CA VAL A 334 -1.85 25.82 -5.45
C VAL A 334 -2.16 24.47 -6.11
N SER A 335 -1.60 24.21 -7.29
CA SER A 335 -1.85 22.99 -8.06
C SER A 335 -0.92 21.83 -7.72
N GLN A 336 0.24 22.08 -7.10
CA GLN A 336 1.29 21.07 -6.87
C GLN A 336 0.81 19.77 -6.21
N PRO A 337 -0.13 19.78 -5.25
CA PRO A 337 -0.61 18.54 -4.62
C PRO A 337 -1.46 17.67 -5.55
N TYR A 338 -1.92 18.20 -6.68
CA TYR A 338 -2.90 17.55 -7.55
C TYR A 338 -2.34 17.40 -8.98
N LEU A 339 -1.91 16.19 -9.35
CA LEU A 339 -1.20 15.93 -10.61
C LEU A 339 -1.89 16.56 -11.85
N GLY A 340 -3.21 16.41 -11.96
CA GLY A 340 -3.96 16.97 -13.08
C GLY A 340 -3.91 18.50 -13.16
N LEU A 341 -3.98 19.20 -12.04
CA LEU A 341 -3.85 20.67 -12.00
C LEU A 341 -2.38 21.07 -12.22
N HIS A 342 -1.44 20.33 -11.65
CA HIS A 342 0.00 20.58 -11.77
C HIS A 342 0.48 20.51 -13.22
N LEU A 343 0.08 19.46 -13.95
CA LEU A 343 0.38 19.32 -15.39
C LEU A 343 -0.28 20.43 -16.22
N ARG A 344 -1.51 20.83 -15.88
CA ARG A 344 -2.19 21.96 -16.54
C ARG A 344 -1.46 23.28 -16.29
N SER A 345 -0.89 23.47 -15.10
CA SER A 345 -0.09 24.66 -14.79
C SER A 345 1.16 24.73 -15.66
N HIS A 346 1.92 23.64 -15.76
CA HIS A 346 3.10 23.58 -16.63
C HIS A 346 2.74 23.78 -18.10
N ALA A 347 1.64 23.20 -18.58
CA ALA A 347 1.15 23.43 -19.95
C ALA A 347 0.79 24.91 -20.19
N ALA A 348 0.20 25.59 -19.20
CA ALA A 348 -0.13 27.00 -19.30
C ALA A 348 1.13 27.88 -19.33
N MET A 349 2.11 27.61 -18.45
CA MET A 349 3.42 28.28 -18.44
C MET A 349 4.18 28.05 -19.75
N LEU A 350 4.17 26.83 -20.28
CA LEU A 350 4.75 26.50 -21.58
C LEU A 350 4.10 27.31 -22.72
N GLY A 351 2.78 27.46 -22.68
CA GLY A 351 2.04 28.26 -23.65
C GLY A 351 2.45 29.74 -23.62
N LEU A 352 2.58 30.34 -22.43
CA LEU A 352 3.03 31.72 -22.28
C LEU A 352 4.49 31.89 -22.72
N ALA A 353 5.38 30.98 -22.32
CA ALA A 353 6.78 30.97 -22.73
C ALA A 353 6.93 30.89 -24.26
N TRP A 354 6.13 30.03 -24.91
CA TRP A 354 6.11 29.93 -26.37
C TRP A 354 5.68 31.23 -27.05
N ARG A 355 4.57 31.83 -26.60
CA ARG A 355 4.05 33.09 -27.18
C ARG A 355 4.98 34.27 -26.96
N THR A 356 5.66 34.31 -25.81
CA THR A 356 6.65 35.35 -25.46
C THR A 356 8.05 35.07 -25.99
N ARG A 357 8.27 33.93 -26.68
CA ARG A 357 9.56 33.48 -27.22
C ARG A 357 10.66 33.33 -26.15
N ASP A 358 10.28 32.98 -24.92
CA ASP A 358 11.21 32.62 -23.85
C ASP A 358 11.59 31.13 -23.99
N TYR A 359 12.59 30.85 -24.83
CA TYR A 359 13.00 29.47 -25.14
C TYR A 359 13.66 28.74 -23.97
N SER A 360 14.31 29.47 -23.05
CA SER A 360 14.82 28.91 -21.80
C SER A 360 13.68 28.33 -20.96
N GLU A 361 12.59 29.07 -20.86
CA GLU A 361 11.42 28.66 -20.10
C GLU A 361 10.66 27.54 -20.82
N VAL A 362 10.58 27.56 -22.15
CA VAL A 362 10.03 26.44 -22.95
C VAL A 362 10.74 25.13 -22.60
N LEU A 363 12.08 25.12 -22.58
CA LEU A 363 12.85 23.92 -22.23
C LEU A 363 12.59 23.49 -20.77
N ALA A 364 12.56 24.44 -19.84
CA ALA A 364 12.29 24.15 -18.43
C ALA A 364 10.91 23.50 -18.22
N GLN A 365 9.87 23.99 -18.90
CA GLN A 365 8.53 23.44 -18.79
C GLN A 365 8.40 22.05 -19.43
N VAL A 366 9.10 21.78 -20.53
CA VAL A 366 9.15 20.43 -21.13
C VAL A 366 9.76 19.42 -20.16
N VAL A 367 10.88 19.77 -19.53
CA VAL A 367 11.52 18.92 -18.51
C VAL A 367 10.58 18.70 -17.32
N ARG A 368 9.93 19.76 -16.82
CA ARG A 368 9.01 19.67 -15.68
C ARG A 368 7.75 18.85 -16.01
N LEU A 369 7.21 18.93 -17.22
CA LEU A 369 6.11 18.07 -17.68
C LEU A 369 6.49 16.59 -17.67
N ALA A 370 7.73 16.25 -18.03
CA ALA A 370 8.21 14.87 -17.99
C ALA A 370 8.46 14.38 -16.55
N LEU A 371 8.95 15.25 -15.66
CA LEU A 371 9.31 14.89 -14.29
C LEU A 371 8.13 14.95 -13.30
N ALA A 372 7.12 15.79 -13.53
CA ALA A 372 6.00 15.98 -12.62
C ALA A 372 5.23 14.67 -12.30
N PRO A 373 4.93 13.78 -13.28
CA PRO A 373 4.32 12.48 -12.98
C PRO A 373 5.20 11.60 -12.09
N VAL A 374 6.52 11.60 -12.32
CA VAL A 374 7.49 10.85 -11.52
C VAL A 374 7.56 11.42 -10.10
N GLY A 375 7.63 12.75 -9.96
CA GLY A 375 7.63 13.41 -8.65
C GLY A 375 6.35 13.13 -7.85
N HIS A 376 5.18 13.14 -8.50
CA HIS A 376 3.91 12.75 -7.88
C HIS A 376 3.89 11.28 -7.47
N ALA A 377 4.35 10.38 -8.34
CA ALA A 377 4.44 8.95 -8.05
C ALA A 377 5.39 8.67 -6.87
N LEU A 378 6.48 9.44 -6.74
CA LEU A 378 7.43 9.30 -5.63
C LEU A 378 7.02 10.09 -4.38
N GLY A 379 5.93 10.88 -4.42
CA GLY A 379 5.56 11.78 -3.32
C GLY A 379 6.60 12.87 -3.02
N ARG A 380 7.42 13.23 -4.01
CA ARG A 380 8.55 14.17 -3.90
C ARG A 380 8.32 15.45 -4.71
N THR A 381 7.11 15.98 -4.70
CA THR A 381 6.87 17.31 -5.26
C THR A 381 7.40 18.36 -4.30
N PRO A 382 8.30 19.27 -4.72
CA PRO A 382 8.87 20.27 -3.83
C PRO A 382 7.79 21.29 -3.47
N PRO A 383 7.41 21.39 -2.19
CA PRO A 383 6.35 22.27 -1.77
C PRO A 383 6.74 23.74 -2.04
N GLN A 384 5.76 24.52 -2.52
CA GLN A 384 5.85 25.95 -2.83
C GLN A 384 6.82 26.34 -3.97
N ASN A 385 7.32 25.39 -4.75
CA ASN A 385 8.06 25.72 -5.96
C ASN A 385 7.16 26.52 -6.93
N VAL A 386 7.66 27.63 -7.45
CA VAL A 386 6.89 28.52 -8.34
C VAL A 386 6.73 27.95 -9.75
N GLY A 387 7.49 26.92 -10.12
CA GLY A 387 7.34 26.20 -11.39
C GLY A 387 8.16 26.75 -12.55
N THR A 388 8.78 27.92 -12.40
CA THR A 388 9.57 28.55 -13.47
C THR A 388 10.96 27.91 -13.62
N GLY A 389 11.59 28.09 -14.78
CA GLY A 389 12.96 27.67 -15.08
C GLY A 389 14.04 28.44 -14.32
N ARG A 390 13.67 29.48 -13.58
CA ARG A 390 14.58 30.28 -12.72
C ARG A 390 14.99 29.55 -11.44
N PHE A 391 14.20 28.55 -11.03
CA PHE A 391 14.40 27.79 -9.80
C PHE A 391 14.65 26.32 -10.14
N GLY A 392 15.40 25.64 -9.29
CA GLY A 392 15.67 24.21 -9.42
C GLY A 392 14.37 23.39 -9.41
N VAL A 393 14.40 22.23 -10.07
CA VAL A 393 13.23 21.32 -10.12
C VAL A 393 12.84 20.80 -8.75
N MET A 394 13.78 20.74 -7.80
CA MET A 394 13.59 20.29 -6.41
C MET A 394 13.68 21.44 -5.38
N GLU A 395 13.75 22.68 -5.84
CA GLU A 395 13.93 23.83 -4.95
C GLU A 395 12.64 24.12 -4.16
N HIS A 396 12.76 24.32 -2.85
CA HIS A 396 11.65 24.70 -2.00
C HIS A 396 11.43 26.21 -2.07
N GLY A 397 10.19 26.64 -2.21
CA GLY A 397 9.83 28.05 -2.21
C GLY A 397 9.30 28.55 -0.86
N THR A 398 8.95 29.83 -0.81
CA THR A 398 8.21 30.44 0.30
C THR A 398 6.78 30.75 -0.14
N TRP A 399 5.84 30.64 0.79
CA TRP A 399 4.43 30.95 0.52
C TRP A 399 4.22 32.43 0.18
N PRO A 400 3.62 32.75 -0.98
CA PRO A 400 3.22 34.11 -1.31
C PRO A 400 2.13 34.62 -0.36
N SER A 401 2.28 35.85 0.14
CA SER A 401 1.25 36.55 0.94
C SER A 401 -0.03 36.88 0.15
N GLU A 402 0.01 36.72 -1.18
CA GLU A 402 -1.05 37.04 -2.13
C GLU A 402 -2.10 35.92 -2.26
N LEU A 403 -1.79 34.70 -1.79
CA LEU A 403 -2.76 33.61 -1.70
C LEU A 403 -3.65 33.86 -0.47
N ASP A 404 -4.96 33.62 -0.59
CA ASP A 404 -5.98 33.89 0.44
C ASP A 404 -5.87 32.94 1.65
N PRO A 405 -5.86 33.44 2.91
CA PRO A 405 -5.92 32.69 4.19
C PRO A 405 -6.88 31.50 4.26
N ILE A 406 -7.99 31.50 3.52
CA ILE A 406 -8.92 30.36 3.50
C ILE A 406 -8.28 29.10 2.87
N THR A 407 -7.32 29.29 1.97
CA THR A 407 -6.48 28.22 1.41
C THR A 407 -5.47 27.67 2.45
N PHE A 408 -5.29 28.34 3.59
CA PHE A 408 -4.23 28.09 4.59
C PHE A 408 -4.67 27.19 5.75
N GLN A 409 -5.96 27.09 6.07
CA GLN A 409 -6.39 26.56 7.38
C GLN A 409 -6.58 25.04 7.48
N ARG A 410 -6.24 24.24 6.47
CA ARG A 410 -6.47 22.78 6.50
C ARG A 410 -5.31 21.91 6.02
N ARG A 411 -4.06 22.35 6.21
CA ARG A 411 -2.89 21.48 6.01
C ARG A 411 -1.90 21.58 7.15
#